data_AF-A0A920PR24-F1
#
_entry.id   AF-A0A920PR24-F1
#
_cell.length_a   1.000
_cell.length_b   1.000
_cell.length_c   1.000
_cell.angle_alpha   90.00
_cell.angle_beta   90.00
_cell.angle_gamma   90.00
#
_symmetry.space_group_name_H-M   'P 1'
#
loop_
_entity.id
_entity.type
_entity.pdbx_description
1 polymer ?
#
loop_
_entity_poly.entity_id
_entity_poly.type
_entity_poly.pdbx_seq_one_letter_code
_entity_poly.pdbx_strand_id
1 'polypeptide(L)'
;MNLALLGLIQPGDHMGITRVEHNAVLRPANHLERDRNVSVSRIGADGAGYVDPEDIPKHITEKTRVGVVNHASNVIGSLQDIQAIGRIVKDSPAIFVVGHLPDRGRGPD
;
A
#
# COMPACT_ATOMS: atom_id res chain seq x y z
N MET A 1 4.71 -8.40 -7.50
CA MET A 1 3.90 -7.21 -7.16
C MET A 1 3.52 -6.36 -8.39
N ASN A 2 4.46 -6.03 -9.30
CA ASN A 2 4.18 -5.11 -10.43
C ASN A 2 3.00 -5.47 -11.34
N LEU A 3 2.75 -6.76 -11.61
CA LEU A 3 1.72 -7.21 -12.56
C LEU A 3 0.28 -7.01 -12.05
N ALA A 4 0.06 -7.15 -10.74
CA ALA A 4 -1.29 -7.00 -10.17
C ALA A 4 -1.77 -5.54 -10.24
N LEU A 5 -0.85 -4.57 -10.10
CA LEU A 5 -1.18 -3.15 -10.09
C LEU A 5 -1.55 -2.63 -11.49
N LEU A 6 -0.84 -3.09 -12.51
CA LEU A 6 -1.07 -2.64 -13.90
C LEU A 6 -2.35 -3.23 -14.50
N GLY A 7 -2.82 -4.39 -14.03
CA GLY A 7 -4.04 -5.03 -14.53
C GLY A 7 -5.33 -4.54 -13.88
N LEU A 8 -5.25 -3.95 -12.68
CA LEU A 8 -6.42 -3.59 -11.87
C LEU A 8 -6.80 -2.10 -11.92
N ILE A 9 -5.91 -1.25 -12.46
CA ILE A 9 -6.07 0.21 -12.47
C ILE A 9 -6.32 0.69 -13.90
N GLN A 10 -7.31 1.56 -14.06
CA GLN A 10 -7.66 2.24 -15.30
C GLN A 10 -7.37 3.75 -15.21
N PRO A 11 -7.22 4.45 -16.35
CA PRO A 11 -7.14 5.91 -16.35
C PRO A 11 -8.34 6.56 -15.65
N GLY A 12 -8.09 7.52 -14.76
CA GLY A 12 -9.10 8.19 -13.95
C GLY A 12 -9.33 7.56 -12.56
N ASP A 13 -8.78 6.37 -12.30
CA ASP A 13 -8.85 5.73 -10.99
C ASP A 13 -7.92 6.41 -9.96
N HIS A 14 -8.17 6.09 -8.69
CA HIS A 14 -7.31 6.43 -7.57
C HIS A 14 -6.66 5.18 -6.96
N MET A 15 -5.40 5.31 -6.55
CA MET A 15 -4.62 4.27 -5.89
C MET A 15 -4.03 4.81 -4.58
N GLY A 16 -4.16 4.05 -3.49
CA GLY A 16 -3.49 4.32 -2.22
C GLY A 16 -2.24 3.45 -2.07
N ILE A 17 -1.10 4.03 -1.68
CA ILE A 17 0.12 3.31 -1.33
C ILE A 17 0.70 3.85 -0.04
N THR A 18 1.46 3.04 0.70
CA THR A 18 2.21 3.55 1.86
C THR A 18 3.53 4.24 1.43
N ARG A 19 4.07 5.14 2.24
CA ARG A 19 5.39 5.75 1.94
C ARG A 19 6.57 4.83 2.19
N VAL A 20 6.34 3.71 2.87
CA VAL A 20 7.32 2.65 3.14
C VAL A 20 7.30 1.54 2.09
N GLU A 21 6.61 1.77 0.98
CA GLU A 21 6.54 0.81 -0.12
C GLU A 21 7.89 0.59 -0.79
N HIS A 22 8.12 -0.65 -1.21
CA HIS A 22 9.31 -1.01 -1.97
C HIS A 22 9.33 -0.31 -3.36
N ASN A 23 10.52 -0.15 -3.95
CA ASN A 23 10.69 0.39 -5.31
C ASN A 23 9.93 -0.39 -6.40
N ALA A 24 9.50 -1.62 -6.10
CA ALA A 24 8.63 -2.41 -6.95
C ALA A 24 7.19 -1.84 -7.04
N VAL A 25 6.73 -1.12 -6.03
CA VAL A 25 5.42 -0.45 -6.04
C VAL A 25 5.55 1.03 -6.41
N LEU A 26 6.58 1.70 -5.90
CA LEU A 26 6.80 3.13 -6.16
C LEU A 26 7.00 3.44 -7.65
N ARG A 27 7.80 2.63 -8.37
CA ARG A 27 8.06 2.89 -9.81
C ARG A 27 6.80 2.74 -10.67
N PRO A 28 6.02 1.64 -10.58
CA PRO A 28 4.75 1.55 -11.27
C PRO A 28 3.75 2.63 -10.86
N ALA A 29 3.61 2.95 -9.56
CA ALA A 29 2.69 4.00 -9.12
C ALA A 29 3.05 5.36 -9.71
N ASN A 30 4.33 5.73 -9.71
CA ASN A 30 4.82 6.97 -10.33
C ASN A 30 4.64 6.99 -11.86
N HIS A 31 4.69 5.84 -12.53
CA HIS A 31 4.42 5.73 -13.96
C HIS A 31 2.92 5.89 -14.26
N LEU A 32 2.06 5.25 -13.47
CA LEU A 32 0.61 5.38 -13.58
C LEU A 32 0.15 6.82 -13.33
N GLU A 33 0.72 7.47 -12.31
CA GLU A 33 0.44 8.88 -11.97
C GLU A 33 0.82 9.83 -13.11
N ARG A 34 2.01 9.64 -13.68
CA ARG A 34 2.56 10.52 -14.73
C ARG A 34 1.93 10.29 -16.10
N ASP A 35 1.77 9.02 -16.48
CA ASP A 35 1.60 8.61 -17.88
C ASP A 35 0.23 7.97 -18.17
N ARG A 36 -0.62 7.78 -17.14
CA ARG A 36 -1.91 7.09 -17.26
C ARG A 36 -3.09 7.80 -16.59
N ASN A 37 -2.93 9.05 -16.14
CA ASN A 37 -3.99 9.84 -15.50
C ASN A 37 -4.60 9.14 -14.27
N VAL A 38 -3.76 8.53 -13.44
CA VAL A 38 -4.17 7.87 -12.19
C VAL A 38 -3.79 8.76 -11.02
N SER A 39 -4.69 8.97 -10.07
CA SER A 39 -4.37 9.71 -8.84
C SER A 39 -3.73 8.78 -7.81
N VAL A 40 -2.63 9.19 -7.16
CA VAL A 40 -1.93 8.34 -6.19
C VAL A 40 -1.80 9.04 -4.83
N SER A 41 -2.44 8.48 -3.81
CA SER A 41 -2.24 8.88 -2.41
C SER A 41 -1.11 8.09 -1.77
N ARG A 42 -0.23 8.79 -1.05
CA ARG A 42 0.93 8.22 -0.35
C ARG A 42 0.75 8.36 1.16
N ILE A 43 0.24 7.31 1.80
CA ILE A 43 -0.07 7.22 3.23
C ILE A 43 1.23 7.29 4.03
N GLY A 44 1.26 8.18 5.03
CA GLY A 44 2.40 8.36 5.91
C GLY A 44 2.72 7.10 6.71
N ALA A 45 3.96 7.01 7.15
CA ALA A 45 4.38 6.10 8.20
C ALA A 45 5.12 6.93 9.25
N ASP A 46 5.15 6.46 10.49
CA ASP A 46 5.90 7.09 11.56
C ASP A 46 7.43 6.93 11.35
N GLY A 47 8.22 7.51 12.27
CA GLY A 47 9.68 7.43 12.23
C GLY A 47 10.25 6.00 12.35
N ALA A 48 9.43 5.04 12.80
CA ALA A 48 9.75 3.62 12.89
C ALA A 48 9.19 2.82 11.70
N GLY A 49 8.61 3.48 10.70
CA GLY A 49 8.10 2.85 9.50
C GLY A 49 6.77 2.12 9.69
N TYR A 50 6.03 2.39 10.75
CA TYR A 50 4.67 1.86 10.97
C TYR A 50 3.63 2.79 10.36
N VAL A 51 2.67 2.21 9.66
CA VAL A 51 1.52 2.92 9.11
C VAL A 51 0.42 2.81 10.15
N ASP A 52 -0.16 3.95 10.53
CA ASP A 52 -1.36 3.95 11.37
C ASP A 52 -2.52 3.35 10.54
N PRO A 53 -3.11 2.21 10.96
CA PRO A 53 -4.24 1.65 10.25
C PRO A 53 -5.41 2.63 10.11
N GLU A 54 -5.59 3.57 11.05
CA GLU A 54 -6.64 4.60 11.03
C GLU A 54 -6.38 5.70 9.99
N ASP A 55 -5.16 5.85 9.48
CA ASP A 55 -4.86 6.77 8.40
C ASP A 55 -5.26 6.21 7.03
N ILE A 56 -5.29 4.89 6.87
CA ILE A 56 -5.68 4.23 5.62
C ILE A 56 -7.04 4.69 5.09
N PRO A 57 -8.14 4.67 5.87
CA PRO A 57 -9.47 5.04 5.37
C PRO A 57 -9.57 6.51 4.96
N LYS A 58 -8.76 7.40 5.55
CA LYS A 58 -8.72 8.84 5.19
C LYS A 58 -8.24 9.07 3.75
N HIS A 59 -7.56 8.09 3.17
CA HIS A 59 -7.06 8.12 1.80
C HIS A 59 -7.92 7.29 0.83
N ILE A 60 -9.02 6.70 1.30
CA ILE A 60 -9.96 5.97 0.45
C ILE A 60 -11.06 6.93 0.00
N THR A 61 -11.34 6.89 -1.29
CA THR A 61 -12.39 7.64 -1.98
C THR A 61 -13.21 6.69 -2.85
N GLU A 62 -14.35 7.14 -3.37
CA GLU A 62 -15.17 6.37 -4.32
C GLU A 62 -14.41 5.95 -5.58
N LYS A 63 -13.36 6.68 -5.95
CA LYS A 63 -12.48 6.37 -7.08
C LYS A 63 -11.36 5.40 -6.73
N THR A 64 -11.22 5.03 -5.46
CA THR A 64 -10.11 4.21 -5.00
C THR A 64 -10.32 2.78 -5.43
N ARG A 65 -9.52 2.35 -6.40
CA ARG A 65 -9.62 1.00 -6.96
C ARG A 65 -8.72 0.02 -6.23
N VAL A 66 -7.52 0.47 -5.85
CA VAL A 66 -6.49 -0.38 -5.23
C VAL A 66 -5.80 0.35 -4.08
N GLY A 67 -5.66 -0.33 -2.95
CA GLY A 67 -4.77 0.03 -1.85
C GLY A 67 -3.61 -0.96 -1.77
N VAL A 68 -2.37 -0.49 -1.64
CA VAL A 68 -1.19 -1.35 -1.45
C VAL A 68 -0.58 -1.04 -0.10
N VAL A 69 -0.42 -2.09 0.70
CA VAL A 69 0.24 -2.04 2.00
C VAL A 69 1.30 -3.12 2.04
N ASN A 70 2.56 -2.72 2.18
CA ASN A 70 3.65 -3.65 2.43
C ASN A 70 3.59 -4.13 3.89
N HIS A 71 3.40 -5.44 4.11
CA HIS A 71 3.35 -6.02 5.45
C HIS A 71 4.72 -5.97 6.14
N ALA A 72 5.79 -6.22 5.40
CA ALA A 72 7.16 -6.14 5.91
C ALA A 72 7.94 -5.07 5.14
N SER A 73 8.41 -4.03 5.84
CA SER A 73 9.31 -3.05 5.25
C SER A 73 10.75 -3.55 5.36
N ASN A 74 11.39 -3.82 4.23
CA ASN A 74 12.82 -4.15 4.18
C ASN A 74 13.74 -2.92 4.34
N VAL A 75 13.16 -1.71 4.39
CA VAL A 75 13.91 -0.46 4.57
C VAL A 75 14.08 -0.14 6.05
N ILE A 76 13.05 -0.38 6.86
CA ILE A 76 13.04 -0.04 8.29
C ILE A 76 12.95 -1.29 9.20
N GLY A 77 12.53 -2.45 8.67
CA GLY A 77 12.38 -3.70 9.42
C GLY A 77 11.05 -3.82 10.17
N SER A 78 10.10 -2.90 9.94
CA SER A 78 8.79 -2.90 10.58
C SER A 78 7.85 -3.95 9.97
N LEU A 79 7.09 -4.62 10.85
CA LEU A 79 6.01 -5.53 10.49
C LEU A 79 4.66 -4.85 10.77
N GLN A 80 3.91 -4.51 9.72
CA GLN A 80 2.60 -3.89 9.86
C GLN A 80 1.60 -4.88 10.48
N ASP A 81 0.71 -4.37 11.33
CA ASP A 81 -0.41 -5.15 11.87
C ASP A 81 -1.47 -5.38 10.78
N ILE A 82 -1.29 -6.45 10.00
CA ILE A 82 -2.21 -6.85 8.94
C ILE A 82 -3.60 -7.24 9.47
N GLN A 83 -3.73 -7.60 10.74
CA GLN A 83 -5.03 -7.92 11.33
C GLN A 83 -5.82 -6.64 11.55
N ALA A 84 -5.18 -5.60 12.12
CA ALA A 84 -5.79 -4.28 12.27
C ALA A 84 -6.12 -3.66 10.91
N ILE A 85 -5.16 -3.66 9.98
CA ILE A 85 -5.36 -3.13 8.62
C ILE A 85 -6.46 -3.91 7.91
N GLY A 86 -6.42 -5.24 7.98
CA GLY A 86 -7.43 -6.12 7.40
C GLY A 86 -8.85 -5.82 7.89
N ARG A 87 -9.01 -5.53 9.20
CA ARG A 87 -10.32 -5.15 9.77
C ARG A 87 -10.83 -3.82 9.22
N ILE A 88 -9.96 -2.82 9.10
CA ILE A 88 -10.33 -1.48 8.61
C ILE A 88 -10.69 -1.50 7.12
N VAL A 89 -9.94 -2.28 6.33
CA VAL A 89 -10.13 -2.29 4.87
C VAL A 89 -11.20 -3.30 4.41
N LYS A 90 -11.68 -4.16 5.30
CA LYS A 90 -12.67 -5.21 4.99
C LYS A 90 -13.95 -4.64 4.38
N ASP A 91 -14.39 -3.49 4.88
CA ASP A 91 -15.63 -2.83 4.44
C ASP A 91 -15.39 -1.77 3.36
N SER A 92 -14.15 -1.66 2.87
CA SER A 92 -13.79 -0.73 1.80
C SER A 92 -14.21 -1.25 0.43
N PRO A 93 -14.65 -0.37 -0.49
CA PRO A 93 -14.87 -0.74 -1.89
C PRO A 93 -13.57 -1.01 -2.67
N ALA A 94 -12.41 -0.69 -2.11
CA ALA A 94 -11.11 -0.84 -2.76
C ALA A 94 -10.50 -2.23 -2.56
N ILE A 95 -9.76 -2.71 -3.56
CA ILE A 95 -8.99 -3.96 -3.46
C ILE A 95 -7.69 -3.68 -2.71
N PHE A 96 -7.45 -4.38 -1.60
CA PHE A 96 -6.18 -4.27 -0.85
C PHE A 96 -5.21 -5.38 -1.21
N VAL A 97 -4.02 -4.99 -1.67
CA VAL A 97 -2.91 -5.89 -1.97
C VAL A 97 -1.89 -5.77 -0.84
N VAL A 98 -1.68 -6.88 -0.13
CA VAL A 98 -0.68 -6.97 0.93
C VAL A 98 0.61 -7.56 0.36
N GLY A 99 1.68 -6.77 0.37
CA GLY A 99 3.01 -7.22 -0.05
C GLY A 99 3.69 -8.00 1.07
N HIS A 100 4.06 -9.26 0.83
CA HIS A 100 4.92 -10.02 1.72
C HIS A 100 6.33 -10.08 1.12
N LEU A 101 7.32 -9.54 1.85
CA LEU A 101 8.74 -9.79 1.61
C LEU A 101 9.25 -10.71 2.73
N PRO A 102 10.16 -11.65 2.42
CA PRO A 102 10.74 -12.49 3.45
C PRO A 102 11.45 -11.61 4.49
N ASP A 103 11.07 -11.80 5.74
CA ASP A 103 11.78 -11.22 6.89
C ASP A 103 13.27 -11.63 6.82
N ARG A 104 14.17 -10.66 6.88
CA ARG A 104 15.59 -10.94 7.16
C ARG A 104 15.80 -10.90 8.67
N GLY A 105 15.14 -11.84 9.35
CA GLY A 105 15.40 -12.23 10.74
C GLY A 105 15.03 -11.20 11.81
N ARG A 106 13.94 -11.46 12.53
CA ARG A 106 14.00 -12.02 13.89
C ARG A 106 12.60 -12.53 14.26
N GLY A 107 12.39 -13.85 14.11
CA GLY A 107 11.25 -14.50 14.75
C GLY A 107 11.38 -14.36 16.27
N PRO A 108 10.26 -14.34 17.02
CA PRO A 108 10.33 -14.40 18.48
C PRO A 108 10.94 -15.74 18.90
N ASP A 109 11.84 -15.68 19.88
CA ASP A 109 12.45 -16.85 20.54
C ASP A 109 11.40 -17.79 21.14
#